data_AF-A0A356KID7-F1
#
_entry.id   AF-A0A356KID7-F1
#
_cell.length_a   1.000
_cell.length_b   1.000
_cell.length_c   1.000
_cell.angle_alpha   90.00
_cell.angle_beta   90.00
_cell.angle_gamma   90.00
#
_symmetry.space_group_name_H-M   'P 1'
#
loop_
_entity.id
_entity.type
_entity.pdbx_description
1 polymer ?
#
loop_
_entity_poly.entity_id
_entity_poly.type
_entity_poly.pdbx_seq_one_letter_code
_entity_poly.pdbx_strand_id
1 'polypeptide(L)' 'MTTTSERAELQDRIEAKRKELEARLASFKADGRKHSRESKQALEERLAKLEESLAQGWDDMSEKVAAKLNRWLEDGDE' A
#
# COMPACT_ATOMS: atom_id res chain seq x y z
N MET A 1 23.20 4.85 -4.50
CA MET A 1 22.75 4.35 -5.81
C MET A 1 21.92 3.11 -5.55
N THR A 2 20.60 3.24 -5.45
CA THR A 2 19.71 2.07 -5.36
C THR A 2 19.70 1.38 -6.71
N THR A 3 20.08 0.11 -6.72
CA THR A 3 20.11 -0.70 -7.94
C THR A 3 18.68 -0.94 -8.41
N THR A 4 18.48 -1.07 -9.73
CA THR A 4 17.17 -1.32 -10.35
C THR A 4 16.46 -2.54 -9.74
N SER A 5 17.22 -3.51 -9.23
CA SER A 5 16.70 -4.69 -8.54
C SER A 5 15.99 -4.36 -7.22
N GLU A 6 16.56 -3.51 -6.37
CA GLU A 6 15.95 -3.11 -5.09
C GLU A 6 14.62 -2.37 -5.29
N ARG A 7 14.51 -1.61 -6.39
CA ARG A 7 13.28 -0.92 -6.77
C ARG A 7 12.21 -1.90 -7.27
N ALA A 8 12.60 -2.89 -8.07
CA ALA A 8 11.69 -3.93 -8.54
C ALA A 8 11.15 -4.78 -7.38
N GLU A 9 12.00 -5.15 -6.42
CA GLU A 9 11.57 -5.88 -5.22
C GLU A 9 10.62 -5.06 -4.34
N LEU A 10 10.90 -3.76 -4.15
CA LEU A 10 10.00 -2.87 -3.43
C LEU A 10 8.64 -2.76 -4.14
N GLN A 11 8.66 -2.64 -5.46
CA GLN A 11 7.46 -2.57 -6.27
C GLN A 11 6.61 -3.85 -6.12
N ASP A 12 7.24 -5.03 -6.23
CA ASP A 12 6.54 -6.30 -6.10
C ASP A 12 5.88 -6.45 -4.71
N ARG A 13 6.61 -6.10 -3.65
CA ARG A 13 6.09 -6.09 -2.26
C ARG A 13 4.92 -5.13 -2.09
N ILE A 14 5.02 -3.93 -2.65
CA ILE A 14 3.95 -2.92 -2.60
C ILE A 14 2.72 -3.39 -3.38
N GLU A 15 2.89 -3.96 -4.57
CA GLU A 15 1.78 -4.51 -5.36
C GLU A 15 1.11 -5.70 -4.66
N ALA A 16 1.88 -6.57 -4.01
CA ALA A 16 1.35 -7.67 -3.21
C ALA A 16 0.50 -7.16 -2.04
N LYS A 17 1.01 -6.20 -1.26
CA LYS A 17 0.27 -5.62 -0.13
C LYS A 17 -0.95 -4.82 -0.59
N ARG A 18 -0.88 -4.11 -1.73
CA ARG A 18 -2.04 -3.43 -2.33
C ARG A 18 -3.15 -4.43 -2.64
N LYS A 19 -2.83 -5.52 -3.34
CA LYS A 19 -3.79 -6.59 -3.64
C LYS A 19 -4.38 -7.21 -2.39
N GLU A 20 -3.58 -7.42 -1.34
CA GLU A 20 -4.08 -7.91 -0.05
C GLU A 20 -5.10 -6.94 0.58
N LEU A 21 -4.81 -5.63 0.59
CA LEU A 21 -5.72 -4.62 1.11
C LEU A 21 -6.99 -4.50 0.27
N GLU A 22 -6.89 -4.56 -1.05
CA GLU A 22 -8.04 -4.59 -1.96
C GLU A 22 -8.91 -5.83 -1.69
N ALA A 23 -8.31 -6.99 -1.50
CA ALA A 23 -9.01 -8.22 -1.16
C ALA A 23 -9.68 -8.16 0.23
N ARG A 24 -8.98 -7.63 1.24
CA ARG A 24 -9.55 -7.40 2.58
C ARG A 24 -10.72 -6.43 2.50
N LEU A 25 -10.60 -5.35 1.74
CA LEU A 25 -11.66 -4.38 1.54
C LEU A 25 -12.87 -4.96 0.79
N ALA A 26 -12.64 -5.79 -0.24
CA ALA A 26 -13.69 -6.52 -0.94
C ALA A 26 -14.41 -7.51 -0.01
N SER A 27 -13.63 -8.23 0.81
CA SER A 27 -14.15 -9.11 1.86
C SER A 27 -15.00 -8.32 2.86
N PHE A 28 -14.54 -7.16 3.34
CA PHE A 28 -15.33 -6.31 4.25
C PHE A 28 -16.60 -5.73 3.62
N LYS A 29 -16.59 -5.42 2.33
CA LYS A 29 -17.80 -5.00 1.61
C LYS A 29 -18.80 -6.16 1.49
N ALA A 30 -18.33 -7.39 1.32
CA ALA A 30 -19.17 -8.59 1.27
C ALA A 30 -19.69 -9.00 2.67
N ASP A 31 -18.85 -8.86 3.69
CA ASP A 31 -19.15 -9.11 5.11
C ASP A 31 -19.89 -7.92 5.74
N GLY A 32 -20.99 -7.50 5.10
CA GLY A 32 -21.73 -6.26 5.35
C GLY A 32 -22.40 -6.13 6.74
N ARG A 33 -21.99 -6.91 7.75
CA ARG A 33 -22.60 -6.91 9.09
C ARG A 33 -21.66 -6.89 10.30
N LYS A 34 -20.33 -6.94 10.14
CA LYS A 34 -19.45 -7.07 11.33
C LYS A 34 -18.24 -6.15 11.47
N HIS A 35 -17.79 -5.49 10.41
CA HIS A 35 -16.64 -4.59 10.53
C HIS A 35 -17.07 -3.12 10.52
N SER A 36 -16.57 -2.35 11.50
CA SER A 36 -16.85 -0.91 11.64
C SER A 36 -16.56 -0.17 10.34
N ARG A 37 -17.43 0.78 9.98
CA ARG A 37 -17.16 1.77 8.92
C ARG A 37 -15.76 2.37 9.06
N GLU A 38 -15.29 2.54 10.29
CA GLU A 38 -13.95 3.00 10.63
C GLU A 38 -12.84 2.09 10.10
N SER A 39 -12.97 0.76 10.21
CA SER A 39 -11.96 -0.17 9.68
C SER A 39 -11.93 -0.14 8.14
N LYS A 40 -13.09 0.01 7.51
CA LYS A 40 -13.17 0.18 6.06
C LYS A 40 -12.55 1.52 5.63
N GLN A 41 -12.89 2.60 6.31
CA GLN A 41 -12.39 3.94 6.01
C GLN A 41 -10.87 4.02 6.21
N ALA A 42 -10.34 3.42 7.28
CA ALA A 42 -8.91 3.31 7.51
C ALA A 42 -8.19 2.54 6.38
N LEU A 43 -8.80 1.47 5.86
CA LEU A 43 -8.26 0.74 4.69
C LEU A 43 -8.30 1.58 3.42
N GLU A 44 -9.39 2.30 3.15
CA GLU A 44 -9.52 3.20 2.00
C GLU A 44 -8.48 4.34 2.06
N GLU A 45 -8.28 4.95 3.22
CA GLU A 45 -7.27 6.00 3.41
C GLU A 45 -5.84 5.48 3.25
N ARG A 46 -5.55 4.27 3.72
CA ARG A 46 -4.24 3.62 3.54
C ARG A 46 -3.95 3.34 2.07
N LEU A 47 -4.97 2.90 1.33
CA LEU A 47 -4.87 2.62 -0.11
C LEU A 47 -4.67 3.91 -0.90
N ALA A 48 -5.44 4.95 -0.59
CA ALA A 48 -5.30 6.27 -1.22
C ALA A 48 -3.91 6.88 -1.00
N LYS A 49 -3.35 6.80 0.22
CA LYS A 49 -1.98 7.26 0.50
C LYS A 49 -0.92 6.49 -0.27
N LEU A 50 -1.14 5.19 -0.45
CA LEU A 50 -0.26 4.38 -1.27
C LEU A 50 -0.35 4.82 -2.72
N GLU A 51 -1.54 4.90 -3.29
CA GLU A 51 -1.79 5.33 -4.67
C GLU A 51 -1.24 6.73 -4.95
N GLU A 52 -1.36 7.68 -4.03
CA GLU A 52 -0.74 9.01 -4.15
C GLU A 52 0.79 8.92 -4.25
N SER A 53 1.39 8.05 -3.43
CA SER A 53 2.84 7.82 -3.44
C SER A 53 3.30 7.10 -4.72
N LEU A 54 2.42 6.30 -5.32
CA LEU A 54 2.63 5.63 -6.61
C LEU A 54 2.36 6.54 -7.81
N ALA A 55 1.44 7.50 -7.68
CA ALA A 55 1.06 8.45 -8.73
C ALA A 55 2.18 9.45 -9.04
N GLN A 56 3.09 9.70 -8.08
CA GLN A 56 4.36 10.40 -8.36
C GLN A 56 5.27 9.63 -9.33
N GLY A 57 4.95 8.37 -9.63
CA GLY A 57 5.63 7.54 -10.62
C GLY A 57 6.79 6.76 -10.01
N TRP A 58 6.85 5.46 -10.30
CA TRP A 58 8.01 4.61 -10.00
C TRP A 58 9.30 5.09 -10.67
N ASP A 59 9.17 5.85 -11.76
CA ASP A 59 10.28 6.41 -12.53
C ASP A 59 11.04 7.49 -11.73
N ASP A 60 10.30 8.31 -10.96
CA ASP A 60 10.85 9.33 -10.06
C ASP A 60 10.95 8.81 -8.62
N MET A 61 11.04 7.48 -8.43
CA MET A 61 11.16 6.87 -7.11
C MET A 61 12.52 7.22 -6.47
N SER A 62 12.58 8.42 -5.93
CA SER A 62 13.67 8.94 -5.12
C SER A 62 13.74 8.15 -3.82
N GLU A 63 14.91 8.15 -3.17
CA GLU A 63 15.13 7.49 -1.87
C GLU A 63 14.08 7.90 -0.83
N LYS A 64 13.55 9.13 -0.93
CA LYS A 64 12.46 9.63 -0.08
C LYS A 64 11.13 8.89 -0.30
N VAL A 65 10.77 8.58 -1.55
CA VAL A 65 9.55 7.82 -1.88
C VAL A 65 9.74 6.36 -1.48
N ALA A 66 10.91 5.78 -1.78
CA ALA A 66 11.25 4.43 -1.35
C ALA A 66 11.22 4.26 0.18
N ALA A 67 11.69 5.26 0.93
CA ALA A 67 11.61 5.28 2.39
C ALA A 67 10.17 5.38 2.89
N LYS A 68 9.32 6.21 2.26
CA LYS A 68 7.89 6.34 2.60
C LYS A 68 7.14 5.03 2.34
N LEU A 69 7.44 4.34 1.22
CA LEU A 69 6.85 3.06 0.85
C LEU A 69 7.32 1.92 1.75
N ASN A 70 8.62 1.87 2.10
CA ASN A 70 9.13 0.91 3.09
C ASN A 70 8.46 1.10 4.44
N ARG A 71 8.39 2.34 4.93
CA ARG A 71 7.70 2.64 6.19
C ARG A 71 6.24 2.24 6.15
N TRP A 72 5.57 2.45 5.02
CA TRP A 72 4.18 2.02 4.83
C TRP A 72 4.03 0.49 4.85
N LEU A 73 4.99 -0.25 4.30
CA LEU A 73 5.01 -1.72 4.39
C LEU A 73 5.18 -2.18 5.84
N GLU A 74 6.05 -1.53 6.62
CA GLU A 74 6.29 -1.83 8.04
C GLU A 74 5.06 -1.54 8.90
N ASP A 75 4.42 -0.39 8.70
CA ASP A 75 3.21 0.04 9.41
C ASP A 75 2.00 -0.90 9.11
N GLY A 76 2.02 -1.59 7.97
CA GLY A 76 1.01 -2.57 7.57
C GLY A 76 1.16 -3.96 8.17
N ASP A 77 2.24 -4.24 8.93
CA ASP A 77 2.53 -5.53 9.57
C ASP A 77 2.31 -5.54 11.09
N GLU A 78 1.96 -4.40 11.69
CA GLU A 78 1.57 -4.26 13.11
C GLU A 78 0.06 -4.43 13.37
#